data_AF-A0A3D9C8I3-F1
#
_entry.id   AF-A0A3D9C8I3-F1
#
_cell.length_a   1.000
_cell.length_b   1.000
_cell.length_c   1.000
_cell.angle_alpha   90.00
_cell.angle_beta   90.00
_cell.angle_gamma   90.00
#
_symmetry.space_group_name_H-M   'P 1'
#
loop_
_entity.id
_entity.type
_entity.pdbx_description
1 polymer ?
#
loop_
_entity_poly.entity_id
_entity_poly.type
_entity_poly.pdbx_seq_one_letter_code
_entity_poly.pdbx_strand_id
1 'polypeptide(L)'
;MSIDSYLFILICYSSIFISGFFISRIVNFKTATNRFESIDGFRGLLATGVFIHHSIIWKNYLSSNTWELPKNHLAVHLGESSVAFFFMITSFLFTNKLLKSGNQNLTFWRNLLYSRIFRLFPLYFFVVTICIFFALAIDHFIFNSTLYVFLAQCLKWYMFNIKGKVIIGQTYNIDFMLAGVVWSLPYGMVILFYPSNYWSFYVEEQKCYLYNCIDAIYFSIYKS
;
A
#
# COMPACT_ATOMS: atom_id res chain seq x y z
N MET A 1 21.63 14.13 0.85
CA MET A 1 20.95 13.66 -0.38
C MET A 1 21.62 14.36 -1.55
N SER A 2 21.98 13.65 -2.63
CA SER A 2 22.65 14.31 -3.77
C SER A 2 21.68 15.23 -4.51
N ILE A 3 22.23 16.22 -5.22
CA ILE A 3 21.45 17.15 -6.07
C ILE A 3 20.58 16.36 -7.05
N ASP A 4 21.08 15.24 -7.57
CA ASP A 4 20.35 14.38 -8.52
C ASP A 4 19.03 13.84 -7.95
N SER A 5 18.97 13.53 -6.65
CA SER A 5 17.73 13.05 -6.02
C SER A 5 16.68 14.16 -5.93
N TYR A 6 17.08 15.41 -5.70
CA TYR A 6 16.15 16.55 -5.71
C TYR A 6 15.64 16.83 -7.13
N LEU A 7 16.53 16.78 -8.12
CA LEU A 7 16.15 16.89 -9.53
C LEU A 7 15.18 15.76 -9.93
N PHE A 8 15.44 14.53 -9.51
CA PHE A 8 14.54 13.40 -9.74
C PHE A 8 13.15 13.64 -9.15
N ILE A 9 13.05 14.11 -7.90
CA ILE A 9 11.77 14.47 -7.28
C ILE A 9 11.03 15.52 -8.10
N LEU A 10 11.72 16.61 -8.51
CA LEU A 10 11.13 17.68 -9.30
C LEU A 10 10.64 17.19 -10.67
N ILE A 11 11.41 16.33 -11.33
CA ILE A 11 11.05 15.72 -12.62
C ILE A 11 9.79 14.85 -12.45
N CYS A 12 9.74 14.01 -11.42
CA CYS A 12 8.57 13.17 -11.16
C CYS A 12 7.31 14.00 -10.90
N TYR A 13 7.37 15.04 -10.06
CA TYR A 13 6.19 15.86 -9.81
C TYR A 13 5.78 16.71 -11.02
N SER A 14 6.75 17.32 -11.72
CA SER A 14 6.46 18.10 -12.92
C SER A 14 5.82 17.26 -14.01
N SER A 15 6.25 16.02 -14.22
CA SER A 15 5.65 15.12 -15.22
C SER A 15 4.17 14.81 -14.92
N ILE A 16 3.79 14.71 -13.64
CA ILE A 16 2.40 14.51 -13.24
C ILE A 16 1.56 15.77 -13.42
N PHE A 17 2.08 16.94 -13.08
CA PHE A 17 1.35 18.19 -13.33
C PHE A 17 1.17 18.44 -14.82
N ILE A 18 2.19 18.18 -15.63
CA ILE A 18 2.14 18.31 -17.09
C ILE A 18 1.13 17.33 -17.67
N SER A 19 1.22 16.05 -17.34
CA SER A 19 0.27 15.04 -17.82
C SER A 19 -1.16 15.34 -17.37
N GLY A 20 -1.36 15.74 -16.11
CA GLY A 20 -2.65 16.18 -15.59
C GLY A 20 -3.22 17.38 -16.36
N PHE A 21 -2.39 18.36 -16.69
CA PHE A 21 -2.78 19.53 -17.48
C PHE A 21 -3.23 19.11 -18.89
N PHE A 22 -2.46 18.28 -19.59
CA PHE A 22 -2.83 17.81 -20.93
C PHE A 22 -4.09 16.95 -20.93
N ILE A 23 -4.21 16.01 -19.98
CA ILE A 23 -5.40 15.18 -19.84
C ILE A 23 -6.64 16.04 -19.58
N SER A 24 -6.52 17.10 -18.78
CA SER A 24 -7.63 18.02 -18.49
C SER A 24 -8.15 18.77 -19.73
N ARG A 25 -7.30 18.92 -20.76
CA ARG A 25 -7.67 19.57 -22.03
C ARG A 25 -8.31 18.62 -23.02
N ILE A 26 -8.02 17.32 -22.91
CA ILE A 26 -8.50 16.29 -23.85
C ILE A 26 -9.78 15.65 -23.33
N VAL A 27 -9.88 15.42 -22.02
CA VAL A 27 -10.95 14.66 -21.39
C VAL A 27 -11.91 15.60 -20.68
N ASN A 28 -13.17 15.61 -21.13
CA ASN A 28 -14.26 16.24 -20.40
C ASN A 28 -14.67 15.35 -19.22
N PHE A 29 -14.16 15.66 -18.03
CA PHE A 29 -14.59 15.00 -16.81
C PHE A 29 -16.04 15.39 -16.49
N LYS A 30 -16.97 14.42 -16.58
CA LYS A 30 -18.31 14.59 -16.01
C LYS A 30 -18.21 14.39 -14.51
N THR A 31 -18.49 15.45 -13.76
CA THR A 31 -18.50 15.41 -12.30
C THR A 31 -19.60 14.47 -11.82
N ALA A 32 -19.20 13.34 -11.22
CA ALA A 32 -20.14 12.46 -10.56
C ALA A 32 -20.54 13.11 -9.23
N THR A 33 -21.83 13.35 -9.02
CA THR A 33 -22.40 14.06 -7.85
C THR A 33 -22.03 13.46 -6.49
N ASN A 34 -21.45 12.26 -6.46
CA ASN A 34 -21.10 11.52 -5.26
C ASN A 34 -19.61 11.12 -5.18
N ARG A 35 -18.72 11.76 -5.96
CA ARG A 35 -17.29 11.48 -6.01
C ARG A 35 -16.45 12.68 -5.57
N PHE A 36 -15.44 12.43 -4.75
CA PHE A 36 -14.47 13.44 -4.33
C PHE A 36 -13.27 13.46 -5.29
N GLU A 37 -13.40 14.19 -6.41
CA GLU A 37 -12.38 14.22 -7.47
C GLU A 37 -11.04 14.79 -7.00
N SER A 38 -11.05 15.83 -6.17
CA SER A 38 -9.83 16.41 -5.59
C SER A 38 -9.09 15.41 -4.69
N ILE A 39 -9.81 14.56 -3.95
CA ILE A 39 -9.24 13.51 -3.13
C ILE A 39 -8.61 12.41 -4.01
N ASP A 40 -9.24 12.07 -5.13
CA ASP A 40 -8.66 11.12 -6.08
C ASP A 40 -7.39 11.67 -6.76
N GLY A 41 -7.36 12.96 -7.10
CA GLY A 41 -6.15 13.63 -7.60
C GLY A 41 -5.04 13.66 -6.55
N PHE A 42 -5.38 13.98 -5.30
CA PHE A 42 -4.43 13.97 -4.18
C PHE A 42 -3.84 12.58 -3.95
N ARG A 43 -4.63 11.51 -4.04
CA ARG A 43 -4.13 10.13 -4.01
C ARG A 43 -3.09 9.84 -5.09
N GLY A 44 -3.22 10.42 -6.28
CA GLY A 44 -2.21 10.33 -7.34
C GLY A 44 -0.87 10.98 -6.94
N LEU A 45 -0.93 12.17 -6.32
CA LEU A 45 0.27 12.86 -5.81
C LEU A 45 0.95 12.07 -4.68
N LEU A 46 0.17 11.46 -3.79
CA LEU A 46 0.69 10.60 -2.72
C LEU A 46 1.32 9.32 -3.28
N ALA A 47 0.69 8.68 -4.28
CA ALA A 47 1.24 7.49 -4.95
C ALA A 47 2.63 7.77 -5.53
N THR A 48 2.79 8.97 -6.07
CA THR A 48 4.06 9.45 -6.64
C THR A 48 5.12 9.62 -5.56
N GLY A 49 4.76 10.18 -4.40
CA GLY A 49 5.66 10.25 -3.25
C GLY A 49 6.17 8.87 -2.83
N VAL A 50 5.27 7.89 -2.73
CA VAL A 50 5.63 6.49 -2.41
C VAL A 50 6.54 5.88 -3.47
N PHE A 51 6.24 6.12 -4.75
CA PHE A 51 7.09 5.67 -5.86
C PHE A 51 8.50 6.26 -5.80
N ILE A 52 8.62 7.57 -5.57
CA ILE A 52 9.92 8.25 -5.45
C ILE A 52 10.69 7.70 -4.26
N HIS A 53 10.04 7.52 -3.11
CA HIS A 53 10.64 6.94 -1.91
C HIS A 53 11.26 5.56 -2.19
N HIS A 54 10.50 4.64 -2.78
CA HIS A 54 11.01 3.30 -3.12
C HIS A 54 12.08 3.33 -4.22
N SER A 55 11.99 4.26 -5.18
CA SER A 55 13.01 4.44 -6.22
C SER A 55 14.36 4.88 -5.62
N ILE A 56 14.33 5.78 -4.63
CA ILE A 56 15.54 6.21 -3.91
C ILE A 56 16.13 5.06 -3.10
N ILE A 57 15.29 4.28 -2.40
CA ILE A 57 15.74 3.08 -1.66
C ILE A 57 16.40 2.08 -2.61
N TRP A 58 15.78 1.80 -3.75
CA TRP A 58 16.36 0.89 -4.76
C TRP A 58 17.69 1.39 -5.31
N LYS A 59 17.79 2.69 -5.64
CA LYS A 59 19.06 3.28 -6.08
C LYS A 59 20.15 3.10 -5.02
N ASN A 60 19.83 3.38 -3.76
CA ASN A 60 20.78 3.22 -2.65
C ASN A 60 21.18 1.76 -2.49
N TYR A 61 20.20 0.83 -2.49
CA TYR A 61 20.43 -0.60 -2.39
C TYR A 61 21.38 -1.13 -3.47
N LEU A 62 21.21 -0.68 -4.73
CA LEU A 62 22.11 -1.07 -5.83
C LEU A 62 23.54 -0.57 -5.65
N SER A 63 23.74 0.52 -4.90
CA SER A 63 25.07 1.10 -4.65
C SER A 63 25.75 0.57 -3.38
N SER A 64 24.98 0.33 -2.31
CA SER A 64 25.51 -0.05 -1.00
C SER A 64 25.33 -1.54 -0.67
N ASN A 65 24.53 -2.26 -1.45
CA ASN A 65 24.03 -3.61 -1.15
C ASN A 65 23.29 -3.73 0.21
N THR A 66 22.92 -2.60 0.82
CA THR A 66 22.20 -2.53 2.09
C THR A 66 20.79 -2.01 1.88
N TRP A 67 19.79 -2.74 2.36
CA TRP A 67 18.40 -2.30 2.34
C TRP A 67 18.15 -1.42 3.57
N GLU A 68 18.28 -0.11 3.39
CA GLU A 68 18.12 0.88 4.46
C GLU A 68 17.23 2.04 4.04
N LEU A 69 16.60 2.68 5.05
CA LEU A 69 15.86 3.92 4.85
C LEU A 69 16.80 5.02 4.35
N PRO A 70 16.32 5.93 3.48
CA PRO A 70 17.15 7.03 3.02
C PRO A 70 17.48 7.95 4.19
N LYS A 71 18.76 8.35 4.32
CA LYS A 71 19.24 9.25 5.38
C LYS A 71 18.59 10.64 5.39
N ASN A 72 17.83 10.99 4.36
CA ASN A 72 17.14 12.27 4.27
C ASN A 72 15.67 12.14 4.68
N HIS A 73 15.27 12.94 5.67
CA HIS A 73 13.90 13.05 6.15
C HIS A 73 12.88 13.32 5.05
N LEU A 74 13.19 14.16 4.05
CA LEU A 74 12.25 14.43 2.95
C LEU A 74 11.92 13.15 2.18
N ALA A 75 12.94 12.36 1.81
CA ALA A 75 12.73 11.12 1.09
C ALA A 75 11.97 10.08 1.94
N VAL A 76 12.19 10.06 3.27
CA VAL A 76 11.43 9.22 4.20
C VAL A 76 9.96 9.63 4.24
N HIS A 77 9.67 10.91 4.46
CA HIS A 77 8.30 11.44 4.53
C HIS A 77 7.52 11.28 3.23
N LEU A 78 8.18 11.36 2.07
CA LEU A 78 7.54 11.05 0.78
C LEU A 78 6.94 9.64 0.74
N GLY A 79 7.51 8.67 1.46
CA GLY A 79 6.96 7.33 1.63
C GLY A 79 5.98 7.26 2.80
N GLU A 80 6.49 7.41 4.01
CA GLU A 80 5.74 7.13 5.25
C GLU A 80 4.51 8.02 5.41
N SER A 81 4.67 9.33 5.26
CA SER A 81 3.56 10.26 5.39
C SER A 81 2.55 10.05 4.26
N SER A 82 3.00 9.76 3.04
CA SER A 82 2.10 9.46 1.92
C SER A 82 1.24 8.22 2.19
N VAL A 83 1.83 7.15 2.73
CA VAL A 83 1.10 5.93 3.14
C VAL A 83 0.10 6.24 4.26
N ALA A 84 0.49 7.06 5.25
CA ALA A 84 -0.43 7.49 6.30
C ALA A 84 -1.63 8.26 5.73
N PHE A 85 -1.40 9.19 4.80
CA PHE A 85 -2.48 9.90 4.10
C PHE A 85 -3.37 8.96 3.29
N PHE A 86 -2.83 7.90 2.65
CA PHE A 86 -3.65 6.89 1.97
C PHE A 86 -4.63 6.20 2.93
N PHE A 87 -4.17 5.83 4.12
CA PHE A 87 -5.03 5.21 5.12
C PHE A 87 -6.08 6.18 5.66
N MET A 88 -5.69 7.42 5.95
CA MET A 88 -6.62 8.45 6.40
C MET A 88 -7.71 8.75 5.36
N ILE A 89 -7.34 8.91 4.09
CA ILE A 89 -8.29 9.10 2.99
C ILE A 89 -9.21 7.88 2.85
N THR A 90 -8.65 6.68 2.92
CA THR A 90 -9.43 5.44 2.81
C THR A 90 -10.46 5.34 3.93
N SER A 91 -10.07 5.69 5.16
CA SER A 91 -10.96 5.76 6.29
C SER A 91 -12.06 6.80 6.10
N PHE A 92 -11.70 8.03 5.70
CA PHE A 92 -12.68 9.10 5.42
C PHE A 92 -13.73 8.67 4.38
N LEU A 93 -13.30 8.13 3.25
CA LEU A 93 -14.20 7.68 2.18
C LEU A 93 -15.10 6.53 2.64
N PHE A 94 -14.56 5.64 3.46
CA PHE A 94 -15.31 4.53 4.01
C PHE A 94 -16.38 5.00 5.00
N THR A 95 -16.03 5.84 5.97
CA THR A 95 -16.99 6.42 6.92
C THR A 95 -18.07 7.24 6.22
N ASN A 96 -17.72 8.02 5.19
CA ASN A 96 -18.71 8.79 4.43
C ASN A 96 -19.68 7.88 3.64
N LYS A 97 -19.16 6.83 3.00
CA LYS A 97 -19.99 5.84 2.30
C LYS A 97 -20.94 5.11 3.27
N LEU A 98 -20.46 4.88 4.48
CA LEU A 98 -21.19 4.24 5.55
C LEU A 98 -22.34 5.13 6.08
N LEU A 99 -22.09 6.41 6.38
CA LEU A 99 -23.11 7.37 6.81
C LEU A 99 -24.23 7.54 5.78
N LYS A 100 -23.87 7.59 4.49
CA LYS A 100 -24.84 7.67 3.38
C LYS A 100 -25.68 6.42 3.19
N SER A 101 -25.24 5.27 3.70
CA SER A 101 -25.90 3.99 3.46
C SER A 101 -27.16 3.79 4.30
N GLY A 102 -27.37 4.54 5.39
CA GLY A 102 -28.59 4.61 6.21
C GLY A 102 -29.04 3.33 6.92
N ASN A 103 -29.11 2.20 6.20
CA ASN A 103 -29.47 0.87 6.68
C ASN A 103 -28.55 -0.17 6.04
N GLN A 104 -27.71 -0.80 6.85
CA GLN A 104 -26.59 -1.62 6.37
C GLN A 104 -26.98 -3.09 6.30
N ASN A 105 -27.53 -3.51 5.17
CA ASN A 105 -27.81 -4.92 4.94
C ASN A 105 -26.50 -5.71 4.73
N LEU A 106 -26.52 -7.01 5.06
CA LEU A 106 -25.40 -7.95 4.86
C LEU A 106 -24.83 -7.88 3.42
N THR A 107 -25.71 -7.61 2.44
CA THR A 107 -25.37 -7.43 1.02
C THR A 107 -24.45 -6.23 0.75
N PHE A 108 -24.60 -5.12 1.49
CA PHE A 108 -23.75 -3.93 1.34
C PHE A 108 -22.30 -4.23 1.76
N TRP A 109 -22.13 -4.87 2.91
CA TRP A 109 -20.84 -5.32 3.44
C TRP A 109 -20.17 -6.33 2.52
N ARG A 110 -20.96 -7.31 2.05
CA ARG A 110 -20.51 -8.32 1.10
C ARG A 110 -19.97 -7.69 -0.19
N ASN A 111 -20.70 -6.74 -0.78
CA ASN A 111 -20.27 -6.06 -2.02
C ASN A 111 -19.02 -5.21 -1.81
N LEU A 112 -18.87 -4.56 -0.65
CA LEU A 112 -17.67 -3.81 -0.29
C LEU A 112 -16.42 -4.70 -0.17
N LEU A 113 -16.56 -5.86 0.47
CA LEU A 113 -15.48 -6.82 0.63
C LEU A 113 -15.09 -7.45 -0.71
N TYR A 114 -16.06 -7.95 -1.48
CA TYR A 114 -15.77 -8.58 -2.77
C TYR A 114 -15.06 -7.64 -3.74
N SER A 115 -15.55 -6.40 -3.89
CA SER A 115 -14.92 -5.43 -4.80
C SER A 115 -13.44 -5.18 -4.45
N ARG A 116 -13.08 -5.25 -3.17
CA ARG A 116 -11.70 -5.00 -2.72
C ARG A 116 -10.83 -6.26 -2.80
N ILE A 117 -11.39 -7.43 -2.49
CA ILE A 117 -10.70 -8.72 -2.64
C ILE A 117 -10.32 -8.93 -4.10
N PHE A 118 -11.28 -8.82 -5.03
CA PHE A 118 -11.03 -9.03 -6.46
C PHE A 118 -10.13 -7.96 -7.10
N ARG A 119 -9.92 -6.82 -6.45
CA ARG A 119 -8.97 -5.81 -6.92
C ARG A 119 -7.54 -6.06 -6.44
N LEU A 120 -7.37 -6.56 -5.21
CA LEU A 120 -6.05 -6.66 -4.57
C LEU A 120 -5.44 -8.06 -4.70
N PHE A 121 -6.24 -9.11 -4.49
CA PHE A 121 -5.74 -10.48 -4.43
C PHE A 121 -5.23 -11.01 -5.77
N PRO A 122 -5.92 -10.81 -6.92
CA PRO A 122 -5.43 -11.37 -8.18
C PRO A 122 -4.05 -10.85 -8.57
N LEU A 123 -3.84 -9.53 -8.45
CA LEU A 123 -2.55 -8.92 -8.73
C LEU A 123 -1.49 -9.37 -7.71
N TYR A 124 -1.85 -9.44 -6.43
CA TYR A 124 -0.94 -9.88 -5.38
C TYR A 124 -0.41 -11.30 -5.63
N PHE A 125 -1.32 -12.25 -5.85
CA PHE A 125 -0.94 -13.64 -6.12
C PHE A 125 -0.06 -13.74 -7.35
N PHE A 126 -0.43 -13.07 -8.44
CA PHE A 126 0.35 -13.04 -9.67
C PHE A 126 1.78 -12.55 -9.45
N VAL A 127 1.96 -11.42 -8.77
CA VAL A 127 3.28 -10.84 -8.51
C VAL A 127 4.10 -11.73 -7.58
N VAL A 128 3.52 -12.27 -6.51
CA VAL A 128 4.21 -13.19 -5.60
C VAL A 128 4.68 -14.45 -6.34
N THR A 129 3.82 -15.04 -7.18
CA THR A 129 4.22 -16.20 -8.00
C THR A 129 5.39 -15.87 -8.92
N ILE A 130 5.37 -14.70 -9.56
CA ILE A 130 6.49 -14.24 -10.40
C ILE A 130 7.77 -14.09 -9.59
N CYS A 131 7.72 -13.49 -8.40
CA CYS A 131 8.91 -13.32 -7.58
C CYS A 131 9.47 -14.67 -7.07
N ILE A 132 8.60 -15.62 -6.69
CA ILE A 132 9.02 -16.99 -6.36
C ILE A 132 9.72 -17.64 -7.56
N PHE A 133 9.13 -17.51 -8.75
CA PHE A 133 9.72 -18.05 -9.98
C PHE A 133 11.10 -17.45 -10.26
N PHE A 134 11.25 -16.13 -10.16
CA PHE A 134 12.55 -15.47 -10.34
C PHE A 134 13.58 -15.91 -9.29
N ALA A 135 13.18 -16.05 -8.02
CA ALA A 135 14.08 -16.53 -6.99
C ALA A 135 14.58 -17.95 -7.28
N LEU A 136 13.69 -18.85 -7.74
CA LEU A 136 14.08 -20.19 -8.18
C LEU A 136 14.99 -20.19 -9.41
N ALA A 137 14.73 -19.30 -10.36
CA ALA A 137 15.53 -19.17 -11.57
C ALA A 137 16.96 -18.68 -11.27
N ILE A 138 17.12 -17.75 -10.32
CA ILE A 138 18.42 -17.25 -9.84
C ILE A 138 19.21 -18.38 -9.16
N ASP A 139 18.53 -19.20 -8.36
CA ASP A 139 19.16 -20.30 -7.61
C ASP A 139 19.32 -21.59 -8.46
N HIS A 140 19.11 -21.53 -9.78
CA HIS A 140 19.18 -22.67 -10.71
C HIS A 140 18.35 -23.89 -10.26
N PHE A 141 17.25 -23.67 -9.54
CA PHE A 141 16.42 -24.72 -8.93
C PHE A 141 17.17 -25.63 -7.94
N ILE A 142 18.27 -25.15 -7.34
CA ILE A 142 19.05 -25.88 -6.34
C ILE A 142 18.51 -25.54 -4.95
N PHE A 143 17.80 -26.49 -4.36
CA PHE A 143 17.24 -26.35 -3.01
C PHE A 143 18.23 -26.82 -1.96
N ASN A 144 18.63 -25.92 -1.05
CA ASN A 144 19.38 -26.31 0.15
C ASN A 144 18.46 -26.69 1.32
N SER A 145 17.14 -26.52 1.16
CA SER A 145 16.13 -26.75 2.20
C SER A 145 15.18 -27.90 1.86
N THR A 146 14.63 -28.53 2.89
CA THR A 146 13.60 -29.57 2.74
C THR A 146 12.35 -28.99 2.06
N LEU A 147 11.72 -29.76 1.18
CA LEU A 147 10.50 -29.37 0.44
C LEU A 147 9.39 -28.81 1.35
N TYR A 148 9.26 -29.34 2.57
CA TYR A 148 8.34 -28.83 3.59
C TYR A 148 8.62 -27.37 3.98
N VAL A 149 9.89 -27.01 4.21
CA VAL A 149 10.31 -25.65 4.58
C VAL A 149 10.01 -24.68 3.44
N PHE A 150 10.30 -25.09 2.21
CA PHE A 150 9.97 -24.32 1.00
C PHE A 150 8.46 -24.05 0.89
N LEU A 151 7.62 -25.08 1.02
CA LEU A 151 6.16 -24.92 0.97
C LEU A 151 5.63 -24.03 2.09
N ALA A 152 6.17 -24.17 3.31
CA ALA A 152 5.80 -23.32 4.44
C ALA A 152 6.16 -21.84 4.18
N GLN A 153 7.31 -21.56 3.55
CA GLN A 153 7.72 -20.20 3.19
C GLN A 153 6.87 -19.61 2.06
N CYS A 154 6.57 -20.40 1.03
CA CYS A 154 5.63 -20.00 -0.03
C CYS A 154 4.25 -19.68 0.56
N LEU A 155 3.73 -20.55 1.43
CA LEU A 155 2.44 -20.32 2.10
C LEU A 155 2.48 -19.07 2.99
N LYS A 156 3.55 -18.89 3.76
CA LYS A 156 3.76 -17.69 4.58
C LYS A 156 3.71 -16.42 3.74
N TRP A 157 4.30 -16.44 2.55
CA TRP A 157 4.27 -15.29 1.66
C TRP A 157 2.89 -15.07 1.05
N TYR A 158 2.21 -16.13 0.63
CA TYR A 158 0.82 -16.04 0.17
C TYR A 158 -0.14 -15.53 1.25
N MET A 159 0.15 -15.77 2.54
CA MET A 159 -0.60 -15.22 3.67
C MET A 159 -0.12 -13.81 4.11
N PHE A 160 0.37 -13.01 3.15
CA PHE A 160 0.73 -11.60 3.34
C PHE A 160 1.86 -11.31 4.32
N ASN A 161 2.68 -12.32 4.66
CA ASN A 161 3.87 -12.17 5.48
C ASN A 161 3.68 -11.23 6.70
N ILE A 162 2.71 -11.57 7.57
CA ILE A 162 2.32 -10.72 8.71
C ILE A 162 3.50 -10.46 9.66
N LYS A 163 4.44 -11.42 9.81
CA LYS A 163 5.67 -11.28 10.60
C LYS A 163 6.84 -12.10 10.04
N GLY A 164 7.99 -11.45 9.88
CA GLY A 164 9.30 -12.07 9.64
C GLY A 164 9.76 -12.05 8.18
N LYS A 165 11.01 -12.43 7.94
CA LYS A 165 11.60 -12.47 6.60
C LYS A 165 11.10 -13.72 5.84
N VAL A 166 10.88 -13.59 4.53
CA VAL A 166 10.68 -14.72 3.62
C VAL A 166 11.98 -14.93 2.84
N ILE A 167 12.64 -16.04 3.16
CA ILE A 167 13.85 -16.50 2.48
C ILE A 167 13.42 -17.72 1.70
N ILE A 168 13.48 -17.70 0.38
CA ILE A 168 13.26 -18.90 -0.43
C ILE A 168 14.58 -19.13 -1.18
N GLY A 169 15.10 -20.35 -1.13
CA GLY A 169 16.40 -20.68 -1.73
C GLY A 169 17.59 -20.49 -0.78
N GLN A 170 18.75 -20.09 -1.30
CA GLN A 170 20.02 -20.24 -0.57
C GLN A 170 20.37 -19.06 0.34
N THR A 171 20.06 -17.80 -0.02
CA THR A 171 20.57 -16.65 0.76
C THR A 171 19.80 -15.33 0.66
N TYR A 172 18.83 -15.18 -0.25
CA TYR A 172 18.22 -13.87 -0.49
C TYR A 172 16.88 -13.69 0.22
N ASN A 173 16.72 -12.56 0.91
CA ASN A 173 15.43 -12.13 1.42
C ASN A 173 14.61 -11.56 0.26
N ILE A 174 13.60 -12.31 -0.16
CA ILE A 174 12.82 -12.01 -1.37
C ILE A 174 11.78 -10.92 -1.08
N ASP A 175 11.52 -10.63 0.19
CA ASP A 175 10.70 -9.48 0.59
C ASP A 175 11.23 -8.16 -0.02
N PHE A 176 12.54 -8.04 -0.27
CA PHE A 176 13.12 -6.87 -0.91
C PHE A 176 12.69 -6.69 -2.37
N MET A 177 12.33 -7.76 -3.08
CA MET A 177 11.79 -7.67 -4.45
C MET A 177 10.48 -6.88 -4.48
N LEU A 178 9.69 -6.93 -3.41
CA LEU A 178 8.46 -6.15 -3.22
C LEU A 178 8.66 -4.92 -2.33
N ALA A 179 9.91 -4.49 -2.19
CA ALA A 179 10.34 -3.40 -1.32
C ALA A 179 9.82 -3.50 0.12
N GLY A 180 9.52 -4.72 0.58
CA GLY A 180 8.95 -4.97 1.89
C GLY A 180 7.63 -4.24 2.13
N VAL A 181 6.77 -4.04 1.11
CA VAL A 181 5.50 -3.29 1.21
C VAL A 181 4.30 -4.19 1.57
N VAL A 182 4.45 -5.51 1.47
CA VAL A 182 3.36 -6.50 1.63
C VAL A 182 2.62 -6.38 2.97
N TRP A 183 3.30 -5.93 4.03
CA TRP A 183 2.71 -5.68 5.35
C TRP A 183 1.51 -4.72 5.31
N SER A 184 1.38 -3.82 4.33
CA SER A 184 0.28 -2.84 4.29
C SER A 184 -1.07 -3.47 3.88
N LEU A 185 -1.06 -4.63 3.21
CA LEU A 185 -2.28 -5.29 2.73
C LEU A 185 -3.19 -5.78 3.87
N PRO A 186 -2.69 -6.50 4.89
CA PRO A 186 -3.48 -6.90 6.05
C PRO A 186 -4.20 -5.73 6.73
N TYR A 187 -3.54 -4.58 6.90
CA TYR A 187 -4.14 -3.42 7.57
C TYR A 187 -5.29 -2.81 6.78
N GLY A 188 -5.18 -2.77 5.44
CA GLY A 188 -6.29 -2.35 4.58
C GLY A 188 -7.54 -3.21 4.75
N MET A 189 -7.38 -4.48 5.16
CA MET A 189 -8.49 -5.38 5.50
C MET A 189 -8.98 -5.15 6.92
N VAL A 190 -8.09 -4.93 7.90
CA VAL A 190 -8.47 -4.65 9.31
C VAL A 190 -9.38 -3.42 9.41
N ILE A 191 -9.05 -2.33 8.70
CA ILE A 191 -9.87 -1.11 8.65
C ILE A 191 -11.31 -1.38 8.17
N LEU A 192 -11.56 -2.49 7.45
CA LEU A 192 -12.90 -2.87 6.98
C LEU A 192 -13.61 -3.83 7.93
N PHE A 193 -12.88 -4.76 8.55
CA PHE A 193 -13.43 -5.73 9.50
C PHE A 193 -13.76 -5.11 10.87
N TYR A 194 -12.98 -4.12 11.31
CA TYR A 194 -13.19 -3.47 12.60
C TYR A 194 -14.56 -2.75 12.69
N PRO A 195 -14.95 -1.91 11.71
CA PRO A 195 -16.27 -1.29 11.71
C PRO A 195 -17.41 -2.27 11.40
N SER A 196 -17.21 -3.40 10.70
CA SER A 196 -18.33 -4.34 10.52
C SER A 196 -18.80 -4.98 11.84
N ASN A 197 -17.91 -5.13 12.82
CA ASN A 197 -18.22 -5.80 14.09
C ASN A 197 -18.56 -4.82 15.23
N TYR A 198 -17.97 -3.63 15.27
CA TYR A 198 -18.20 -2.65 16.35
C TYR A 198 -19.28 -1.60 16.03
N TRP A 199 -19.57 -1.35 14.75
CA TRP A 199 -20.51 -0.29 14.34
C TRP A 199 -21.98 -0.69 14.50
N SER A 200 -22.24 -1.97 14.80
CA SER A 200 -23.53 -2.48 15.26
C SER A 200 -23.96 -1.90 16.62
N PHE A 201 -23.05 -1.36 17.44
CA PHE A 201 -23.33 -1.07 18.85
C PHE A 201 -23.31 0.40 19.28
N TYR A 202 -22.67 1.32 18.56
CA TYR A 202 -22.68 2.75 18.94
C TYR A 202 -22.62 3.68 17.73
N VAL A 203 -23.74 4.34 17.44
CA VAL A 203 -23.85 5.41 16.44
C VAL A 203 -23.87 6.75 17.18
N GLU A 204 -22.69 7.31 17.40
CA GLU A 204 -22.51 8.76 17.61
C GLU A 204 -21.51 9.26 16.57
N GLU A 205 -21.98 10.09 15.63
CA GLU A 205 -21.28 10.50 14.41
C GLU A 205 -19.88 11.10 14.66
N GLN A 206 -19.65 11.77 15.79
CA GLN A 206 -18.39 12.47 16.08
C GLN A 206 -17.27 11.55 16.59
N LYS A 207 -17.59 10.45 17.29
CA LYS A 207 -16.57 9.56 17.89
C LYS A 207 -15.87 8.69 16.84
N CYS A 208 -16.56 8.34 15.75
CA CYS A 208 -16.02 7.48 14.69
C CYS A 208 -14.83 8.09 13.94
N TYR A 209 -14.84 9.41 13.72
CA TYR A 209 -13.72 10.11 13.08
C TYR A 209 -12.49 10.13 13.98
N LEU A 210 -12.69 10.31 15.29
CA LEU A 210 -11.60 10.35 16.26
C LEU A 210 -10.89 8.99 16.37
N TYR A 211 -11.63 7.88 16.50
CA TYR A 211 -11.04 6.54 16.61
C TYR A 211 -10.24 6.14 15.37
N ASN A 212 -10.78 6.38 14.18
CA ASN A 212 -10.08 6.04 12.93
C ASN A 212 -8.82 6.89 12.71
N CYS A 213 -8.84 8.17 13.13
CA CYS A 213 -7.65 9.02 13.12
C CYS A 213 -6.64 8.60 14.19
N ILE A 214 -7.09 8.22 15.39
CA ILE A 214 -6.23 7.74 16.48
C ILE A 214 -5.57 6.42 16.08
N ASP A 215 -6.26 5.48 15.45
CA ASP A 215 -5.67 4.23 14.97
C ASP A 215 -4.66 4.47 13.84
N ALA A 216 -4.93 5.43 12.94
CA ALA A 216 -3.99 5.85 11.91
C ALA A 216 -2.74 6.56 12.48
N ILE A 217 -2.89 7.34 13.55
CA ILE A 217 -1.80 8.03 14.25
C ILE A 217 -0.99 7.05 15.12
N TYR A 218 -1.66 6.16 15.86
CA TYR A 218 -1.03 5.10 16.66
C TYR A 218 -0.17 4.19 15.77
N PHE A 219 -0.63 3.93 14.55
CA PHE A 219 0.10 3.20 13.52
C PHE A 219 1.34 3.95 12.97
N SER A 220 1.29 5.29 12.88
CA SER A 220 2.46 6.11 12.52
C SER A 220 3.53 6.09 13.61
N ILE A 221 3.15 5.88 14.87
CA ILE A 221 4.05 5.94 16.03
C ILE A 221 4.66 4.57 16.33
N TYR A 222 3.92 3.47 16.15
CA TYR A 222 4.41 2.12 16.50
C TYR A 222 5.38 1.48 15.50
N LYS A 223 5.74 2.21 14.44
CA LYS A 223 6.61 1.71 13.36
C LYS A 223 7.89 2.53 13.13
N SER A 224 8.21 3.46 14.04
CA SER A 224 9.56 4.04 14.16
C SER A 224 10.47 3.13 14.95
#